data_AF-A0AAW7PQS4-F1
#
_entry.id   AF-A0AAW7PQS4-F1
#
_cell.length_a   1.000
_cell.length_b   1.000
_cell.length_c   1.000
_cell.angle_alpha   90.00
_cell.angle_beta   90.00
_cell.angle_gamma   90.00
#
_symmetry.space_group_name_H-M   'P 1'
#
loop_
_entity.id
_entity.type
_entity.pdbx_description
1 polymer ?
#
loop_
_entity_poly.entity_id
_entity_poly.type
_entity_poly.pdbx_seq_one_letter_code
_entity_poly.pdbx_strand_id
1 'polypeptide(L)'
;KESKENNILEQVAKALYNKGVTLGEMDGKVEEAIKVYDELIEKFKESKENNILERVAKALLNKIETNIISGNTNSKEDLDLFLNLVKENKEELLQFEMLKILEKAKDSNQDEKIKNWQIEFKDTKFRDWSFDELKTWAETLQDEAKERVLRYINIFEKHKSLE
;
A
#
# COMPACT_ATOMS: atom_id res chain seq x y z
N LYS A 1 30.03 -3.84 -16.94
CA LYS A 1 29.71 -5.11 -16.23
C LYS A 1 28.62 -4.83 -15.20
N GLU A 2 28.87 -3.83 -14.35
CA GLU A 2 27.93 -3.19 -13.41
C GLU A 2 26.54 -2.84 -14.03
N SER A 3 26.47 -2.23 -15.22
CA SER A 3 25.16 -1.91 -15.83
C SER A 3 24.32 -3.12 -16.26
N LYS A 4 24.95 -4.27 -16.56
CA LYS A 4 24.21 -5.51 -16.88
C LYS A 4 23.70 -6.20 -15.62
N GLU A 5 24.49 -6.15 -14.55
CA GLU A 5 24.11 -6.67 -13.23
C GLU A 5 22.95 -5.85 -12.64
N ASN A 6 22.99 -4.51 -12.73
CA ASN A 6 21.90 -3.64 -12.30
C ASN A 6 20.58 -3.93 -13.04
N ASN A 7 20.65 -4.21 -14.35
CA ASN A 7 19.47 -4.59 -15.13
C ASN A 7 18.88 -5.94 -14.65
N ILE A 8 19.73 -6.93 -14.37
CA ILE A 8 19.27 -8.22 -13.84
C ILE A 8 18.59 -8.03 -12.47
N LEU A 9 19.18 -7.23 -11.57
CA LEU A 9 18.61 -6.98 -10.25
C LEU A 9 17.26 -6.25 -10.33
N GLU A 10 17.11 -5.29 -11.23
CA GLU A 10 15.83 -4.65 -11.51
C GLU A 10 14.76 -5.65 -11.97
N GLN A 11 15.11 -6.56 -12.90
CA GLN A 11 14.17 -7.60 -13.35
C GLN A 11 13.78 -8.55 -12.21
N VAL A 12 14.72 -8.90 -11.34
CA VAL A 12 14.44 -9.74 -10.16
C VAL A 12 13.50 -9.02 -9.19
N ALA A 13 13.75 -7.74 -8.88
CA ALA A 13 12.88 -6.94 -8.03
C ALA A 13 11.46 -6.84 -8.62
N LYS A 14 11.36 -6.59 -9.93
CA LYS A 14 10.07 -6.55 -10.65
C LYS A 14 9.35 -7.91 -10.61
N ALA A 15 10.06 -9.00 -10.81
CA ALA A 15 9.48 -10.35 -10.79
C ALA A 15 8.95 -10.73 -9.40
N LEU A 16 9.71 -10.43 -8.34
CA LEU A 16 9.26 -10.64 -6.96
C LEU A 16 8.04 -9.77 -6.64
N TYR A 17 8.05 -8.50 -7.04
CA TYR A 17 6.91 -7.60 -6.84
C TYR A 17 5.64 -8.16 -7.50
N ASN A 18 5.73 -8.51 -8.80
CA ASN A 18 4.59 -9.05 -9.53
C ASN A 18 4.10 -10.37 -8.93
N LYS A 19 5.02 -11.25 -8.47
CA LYS A 19 4.65 -12.49 -7.80
C LYS A 19 3.89 -12.22 -6.49
N GLY A 20 4.32 -11.25 -5.71
CA GLY A 20 3.62 -10.83 -4.49
C GLY A 20 2.20 -10.36 -4.79
N VAL A 21 2.04 -9.48 -5.80
CA VAL A 21 0.72 -8.96 -6.22
C VAL A 21 -0.19 -10.10 -6.65
N THR A 22 0.26 -10.97 -7.56
CA THR A 22 -0.54 -12.10 -8.03
C THR A 22 -0.92 -13.07 -6.90
N LEU A 23 -0.04 -13.28 -5.91
CA LEU A 23 -0.38 -14.10 -4.74
C LEU A 23 -1.37 -13.40 -3.80
N GLY A 24 -1.31 -12.07 -3.68
CA GLY A 24 -2.23 -11.29 -2.86
C GLY A 24 -3.67 -11.37 -3.38
N GLU A 25 -3.83 -11.34 -4.71
CA GLU A 25 -5.12 -11.48 -5.40
C GLU A 25 -5.70 -12.91 -5.35
N MET A 26 -4.92 -13.90 -4.89
CA MET A 26 -5.36 -15.31 -4.84
C MET A 26 -5.93 -15.68 -3.46
N ASP A 27 -7.11 -16.31 -3.47
CA ASP A 27 -7.75 -16.80 -2.25
C ASP A 27 -6.83 -17.73 -1.43
N GLY A 28 -6.64 -17.38 -0.16
CA GLY A 28 -5.85 -18.17 0.79
C GLY A 28 -4.33 -18.08 0.59
N LYS A 29 -3.83 -17.15 -0.23
CA LYS A 29 -2.40 -17.00 -0.56
C LYS A 29 -1.74 -15.74 0.00
N VAL A 30 -2.47 -14.96 0.79
CA VAL A 30 -2.01 -13.73 1.48
C VAL A 30 -0.69 -13.93 2.22
N GLU A 31 -0.55 -14.98 3.03
CA GLU A 31 0.69 -15.23 3.78
C GLU A 31 1.90 -15.54 2.87
N GLU A 32 1.65 -16.09 1.69
CA GLU A 32 2.69 -16.34 0.69
C GLU A 32 3.07 -15.04 -0.03
N ALA A 33 2.10 -14.14 -0.29
CA ALA A 33 2.33 -12.80 -0.81
C ALA A 33 3.21 -11.97 0.12
N ILE A 34 2.87 -11.92 1.42
CA ILE A 34 3.64 -11.20 2.44
C ILE A 34 5.10 -11.68 2.47
N LYS A 35 5.32 -13.00 2.46
CA LYS A 35 6.69 -13.57 2.42
C LYS A 35 7.47 -13.16 1.18
N VAL A 36 6.81 -13.05 0.03
CA VAL A 36 7.45 -12.60 -1.22
C VAL A 36 7.81 -11.10 -1.14
N TYR A 37 6.94 -10.28 -0.54
CA TYR A 37 7.27 -8.88 -0.28
C TYR A 37 8.44 -8.75 0.70
N ASP A 38 8.46 -9.53 1.77
CA ASP A 38 9.59 -9.57 2.72
C ASP A 38 10.90 -9.95 2.03
N GLU A 39 10.89 -10.97 1.16
CA GLU A 39 12.06 -11.35 0.38
C GLU A 39 12.57 -10.19 -0.50
N LEU A 40 11.66 -9.50 -1.19
CA LEU A 40 12.01 -8.34 -2.01
C LEU A 40 12.62 -7.23 -1.16
N ILE A 41 11.95 -6.86 -0.06
CA ILE A 41 12.35 -5.77 0.82
C ILE A 41 13.73 -6.06 1.42
N GLU A 42 13.92 -7.23 2.03
CA GLU A 42 15.20 -7.59 2.66
C GLU A 42 16.36 -7.60 1.67
N LYS A 43 16.10 -8.07 0.44
CA LYS A 43 17.13 -8.16 -0.60
C LYS A 43 17.54 -6.79 -1.16
N PHE A 44 16.62 -5.82 -1.17
CA PHE A 44 16.79 -4.59 -1.95
C PHE A 44 16.64 -3.28 -1.16
N LYS A 45 16.31 -3.31 0.14
CA LYS A 45 16.12 -2.10 0.98
C LYS A 45 17.34 -1.17 1.04
N GLU A 46 18.54 -1.68 0.81
CA GLU A 46 19.80 -0.90 0.78
C GLU A 46 20.33 -0.64 -0.63
N SER A 47 19.51 -0.86 -1.67
CA SER A 47 19.92 -0.61 -3.06
C SER A 47 20.30 0.85 -3.29
N LYS A 48 21.27 1.09 -4.18
CA LYS A 48 21.64 2.44 -4.65
C LYS A 48 20.88 2.86 -5.91
N GLU A 49 20.15 1.92 -6.51
CA GLU A 49 19.43 2.14 -7.77
C GLU A 49 17.98 2.57 -7.47
N ASN A 50 17.61 3.78 -7.88
CA ASN A 50 16.31 4.38 -7.56
C ASN A 50 15.12 3.55 -8.07
N ASN A 51 15.23 2.97 -9.26
CA ASN A 51 14.20 2.10 -9.84
C ASN A 51 13.96 0.83 -9.00
N ILE A 52 15.00 0.30 -8.36
CA ILE A 52 14.88 -0.83 -7.43
C ILE A 52 14.23 -0.36 -6.12
N LEU A 53 14.65 0.79 -5.58
CA LEU A 53 14.05 1.36 -4.37
C LEU A 53 12.57 1.71 -4.56
N GLU A 54 12.17 2.16 -5.75
CA GLU A 54 10.75 2.37 -6.10
C GLU A 54 9.96 1.05 -6.01
N ARG A 55 10.55 -0.07 -6.45
CA ARG A 55 9.93 -1.40 -6.30
C ARG A 55 9.82 -1.82 -4.84
N VAL A 56 10.80 -1.48 -4.00
CA VAL A 56 10.73 -1.72 -2.55
C VAL A 56 9.59 -0.92 -1.93
N ALA A 57 9.46 0.37 -2.26
CA ALA A 57 8.37 1.21 -1.76
C ALA A 57 6.98 0.67 -2.16
N LYS A 58 6.81 0.25 -3.42
CA LYS A 58 5.57 -0.38 -3.90
C LYS A 58 5.28 -1.70 -3.18
N ALA A 59 6.30 -2.54 -2.96
CA ALA A 59 6.15 -3.79 -2.21
C ALA A 59 5.74 -3.54 -0.76
N LEU A 60 6.34 -2.55 -0.10
CA LEU A 60 5.96 -2.14 1.26
C LEU A 60 4.49 -1.70 1.32
N LEU A 61 4.05 -0.87 0.38
CA LEU A 61 2.66 -0.40 0.33
C LEU A 61 1.66 -1.55 0.15
N ASN A 62 1.94 -2.47 -0.78
CA ASN A 62 1.11 -3.66 -0.99
C ASN A 62 1.13 -4.59 0.24
N LYS A 63 2.28 -4.79 0.88
CA LYS A 63 2.39 -5.54 2.14
C LYS A 63 1.55 -4.89 3.24
N ILE A 64 1.56 -3.56 3.33
CA ILE A 64 0.76 -2.80 4.32
C ILE A 64 -0.73 -3.04 4.12
N GLU A 65 -1.21 -2.89 2.90
CA GLU A 65 -2.60 -3.17 2.52
C GLU A 65 -2.97 -4.62 2.81
N THR A 66 -2.15 -5.57 2.36
CA THR A 66 -2.34 -7.01 2.57
C THR A 66 -2.49 -7.34 4.05
N ASN A 67 -1.63 -6.76 4.90
CA ASN A 67 -1.71 -6.95 6.36
C ASN A 67 -2.99 -6.38 6.95
N ILE A 68 -3.43 -5.20 6.50
CA ILE A 68 -4.70 -4.59 6.96
C ILE A 68 -5.87 -5.51 6.63
N ILE A 69 -5.92 -6.00 5.39
CA ILE A 69 -7.00 -6.84 4.87
C ILE A 69 -7.04 -8.20 5.58
N SER A 70 -5.88 -8.80 5.87
CA SER A 70 -5.79 -10.08 6.58
C SER A 70 -5.91 -9.97 8.10
N GLY A 71 -5.93 -8.76 8.66
CA GLY A 71 -5.95 -8.54 10.11
C GLY A 71 -4.58 -8.68 10.79
N ASN A 72 -3.50 -8.74 10.02
CA ASN A 72 -2.12 -8.72 10.50
C ASN A 72 -1.70 -7.31 10.93
N THR A 73 -0.62 -7.21 11.71
CA THR A 73 -0.06 -5.92 12.14
C THR A 73 1.15 -5.55 11.29
N ASN A 74 1.21 -4.29 10.85
CA ASN A 74 2.37 -3.75 10.16
C ASN A 74 3.49 -3.43 11.15
N SER A 75 4.73 -3.86 10.85
CA SER A 75 5.88 -3.55 11.67
C SER A 75 6.21 -2.06 11.60
N LYS A 76 6.78 -1.51 12.69
CA LYS A 76 7.19 -0.10 12.68
C LYS A 76 8.31 0.12 11.67
N GLU A 77 9.20 -0.87 11.53
CA GLU A 77 10.33 -0.87 10.63
C GLU A 77 9.89 -0.75 9.16
N ASP A 78 8.84 -1.46 8.74
CA ASP A 78 8.28 -1.36 7.39
C ASP A 78 7.70 0.04 7.12
N LEU A 79 6.96 0.59 8.10
CA LEU A 79 6.35 1.92 7.98
C LEU A 79 7.42 3.02 7.89
N ASP A 80 8.43 2.95 8.75
CA ASP A 80 9.54 3.90 8.77
C ASP A 80 10.38 3.80 7.48
N LEU A 81 10.62 2.58 6.99
CA LEU A 81 11.33 2.34 5.73
C LEU A 81 10.54 2.93 4.55
N PHE A 82 9.22 2.68 4.48
CA PHE A 82 8.37 3.23 3.43
C PHE A 82 8.47 4.76 3.39
N LEU A 83 8.26 5.43 4.53
CA LEU A 83 8.33 6.88 4.65
C LEU A 83 9.71 7.43 4.23
N ASN A 84 10.80 6.75 4.60
CA ASN A 84 12.15 7.15 4.21
C ASN A 84 12.41 7.00 2.69
N LEU A 85 11.81 6.00 2.04
CA LEU A 85 11.97 5.78 0.61
C LEU A 85 11.15 6.79 -0.22
N VAL A 86 9.89 7.02 0.15
CA VAL A 86 9.00 7.89 -0.63
C VAL A 86 9.21 9.37 -0.34
N LYS A 87 9.71 9.72 0.85
CA LYS A 87 9.99 11.10 1.28
C LYS A 87 8.79 12.03 1.02
N GLU A 88 8.94 12.99 0.09
CA GLU A 88 7.90 13.96 -0.27
C GLU A 88 7.05 13.53 -1.48
N ASN A 89 7.17 12.27 -1.93
CA ASN A 89 6.38 11.78 -3.04
C ASN A 89 4.90 11.66 -2.65
N LYS A 90 4.12 12.65 -3.09
CA LYS A 90 2.73 12.81 -2.69
C LYS A 90 1.83 11.68 -3.17
N GLU A 91 2.15 11.01 -4.27
CA GLU A 91 1.28 9.95 -4.81
C GLU A 91 1.28 8.72 -3.89
N GLU A 92 2.44 8.30 -3.41
CA GLU A 92 2.62 7.19 -2.48
C GLU A 92 2.18 7.57 -1.07
N LEU A 93 2.47 8.80 -0.61
CA LEU A 93 1.98 9.29 0.68
C LEU A 93 0.46 9.35 0.73
N LEU A 94 -0.19 9.74 -0.37
CA LEU A 94 -1.64 9.76 -0.50
C LEU A 94 -2.24 8.38 -0.22
N GLN A 95 -1.70 7.34 -0.86
CA GLN A 95 -2.15 5.95 -0.70
C GLN A 95 -1.85 5.43 0.71
N PHE A 96 -0.66 5.71 1.24
CA PHE A 96 -0.27 5.29 2.57
C PHE A 96 -1.14 5.89 3.68
N GLU A 97 -1.32 7.21 3.68
CA GLU A 97 -2.15 7.89 4.69
C GLU A 97 -3.61 7.43 4.60
N MET A 98 -4.11 7.17 3.39
CA MET A 98 -5.42 6.55 3.20
C MET A 98 -5.51 5.19 3.92
N LEU A 99 -4.56 4.29 3.69
CA LEU A 99 -4.54 2.97 4.34
C LEU A 99 -4.49 3.10 5.87
N LYS A 100 -3.68 4.03 6.41
CA LYS A 100 -3.62 4.29 7.86
C LYS A 100 -4.94 4.82 8.42
N ILE A 101 -5.66 5.65 7.66
CA ILE A 101 -7.00 6.11 8.06
C ILE A 101 -7.99 4.95 8.06
N LEU A 102 -7.99 4.12 7.02
CA LEU A 102 -8.88 2.96 6.91
C LEU A 102 -8.62 1.93 8.03
N GLU A 103 -7.36 1.64 8.31
CA GLU A 103 -6.97 0.74 9.40
C GLU A 103 -7.51 1.22 10.75
N LYS A 104 -7.40 2.52 11.07
CA LYS A 104 -7.92 3.09 12.33
C LYS A 104 -9.44 3.23 12.33
N ALA A 105 -10.05 3.34 11.15
CA ALA A 105 -11.48 3.45 11.00
C ALA A 105 -12.22 2.17 11.42
N LYS A 106 -11.55 1.02 11.52
CA LYS A 106 -12.16 -0.18 12.11
C LYS A 106 -12.56 0.03 13.58
N ASP A 107 -11.78 0.84 14.31
CA ASP A 107 -11.94 1.02 15.75
C ASP A 107 -12.62 2.35 16.13
N SER A 108 -12.46 3.41 15.32
CA SER A 108 -12.92 4.75 15.71
C SER A 108 -13.13 5.71 14.54
N ASN A 109 -13.87 6.79 14.77
CA ASN A 109 -14.14 7.82 13.77
C ASN A 109 -12.88 8.59 13.33
N GLN A 110 -12.71 8.81 12.02
CA GLN A 110 -11.54 9.47 11.43
C GLN A 110 -11.89 10.72 10.61
N ASP A 111 -13.07 11.33 10.82
CA ASP A 111 -13.57 12.42 9.95
C ASP A 111 -12.61 13.62 9.85
N GLU A 112 -11.93 13.99 10.94
CA GLU A 112 -10.93 15.07 10.91
C GLU A 112 -9.70 14.70 10.08
N LYS A 113 -9.24 13.44 10.18
CA LYS A 113 -8.12 12.94 9.38
C LYS A 113 -8.48 12.89 7.89
N ILE A 114 -9.70 12.50 7.55
CA ILE A 114 -10.21 12.56 6.17
C ILE A 114 -10.17 13.99 5.64
N LYS A 115 -10.66 14.98 6.41
CA LYS A 115 -10.63 16.40 5.98
C LYS A 115 -9.21 16.89 5.73
N ASN A 116 -8.29 16.59 6.65
CA ASN A 116 -6.89 16.99 6.52
C ASN A 116 -6.23 16.31 5.31
N TRP A 117 -6.48 15.01 5.12
CA TRP A 117 -6.02 14.26 3.96
C TRP A 117 -6.54 14.88 2.64
N GLN A 118 -7.83 15.23 2.58
CA GLN A 118 -8.40 15.87 1.39
C GLN A 118 -7.78 17.23 1.07
N ILE A 119 -7.41 18.01 2.09
CA ILE A 119 -6.75 19.32 1.94
C ILE A 119 -5.31 19.13 1.46
N GLU A 120 -4.58 18.21 2.09
CA GLU A 120 -3.16 17.97 1.81
C GLU A 120 -2.94 17.40 0.40
N PHE A 121 -3.79 16.46 0.01
CA PHE A 121 -3.73 15.77 -1.27
C PHE A 121 -4.68 16.35 -2.32
N LYS A 122 -5.24 17.56 -2.09
CA LYS A 122 -6.20 18.21 -2.99
C LYS A 122 -5.76 18.31 -4.45
N ASP A 123 -4.44 18.27 -4.72
CA ASP A 123 -3.80 18.39 -6.05
C ASP A 123 -3.13 17.08 -6.54
N THR A 124 -3.20 15.99 -5.75
CA THR A 124 -2.69 14.66 -6.09
C THR A 124 -3.82 13.71 -6.54
N LYS A 125 -3.54 12.71 -7.39
CA LYS A 125 -4.51 11.68 -7.85
C LYS A 125 -4.02 10.28 -7.48
N PHE A 126 -4.93 9.34 -7.25
CA PHE A 126 -4.58 7.92 -7.27
C PHE A 126 -4.15 7.52 -8.69
N ARG A 127 -2.99 6.88 -8.84
CA ARG A 127 -2.58 6.20 -10.08
C ARG A 127 -2.54 4.70 -9.84
N ASP A 128 -3.08 3.94 -10.79
CA ASP A 128 -3.03 2.48 -10.81
C ASP A 128 -3.52 1.82 -9.50
N TRP A 129 -4.50 2.43 -8.82
CA TRP A 129 -5.06 1.94 -7.56
C TRP A 129 -6.46 1.36 -7.76
N SER A 130 -6.71 0.17 -7.19
CA SER A 130 -8.05 -0.41 -7.08
C SER A 130 -8.54 -0.38 -5.63
N PHE A 131 -9.83 -0.15 -5.43
CA PHE A 131 -10.46 -0.20 -4.12
C PHE A 131 -11.18 -1.52 -3.85
N ASP A 132 -11.14 -2.48 -4.77
CA ASP A 132 -11.97 -3.68 -4.73
C ASP A 132 -11.61 -4.60 -3.55
N GLU A 133 -10.32 -4.77 -3.27
CA GLU A 133 -9.85 -5.57 -2.13
C GLU A 133 -10.23 -4.89 -0.80
N LEU A 134 -10.07 -3.57 -0.70
CA LEU A 134 -10.48 -2.79 0.47
C LEU A 134 -11.98 -2.83 0.72
N LYS A 135 -12.81 -2.80 -0.34
CA LYS A 135 -14.26 -2.96 -0.23
C LYS A 135 -14.60 -4.35 0.27
N THR A 136 -13.98 -5.38 -0.29
CA THR A 136 -14.17 -6.78 0.13
C THR A 136 -13.79 -6.96 1.60
N TRP A 137 -12.68 -6.38 2.04
CA TRP A 137 -12.28 -6.35 3.45
C TRP A 137 -13.30 -5.65 4.32
N ALA A 138 -13.79 -4.47 3.92
CA ALA A 138 -14.77 -3.71 4.68
C ALA A 138 -16.07 -4.49 4.90
N GLU A 139 -16.47 -5.33 3.94
CA GLU A 139 -17.63 -6.23 4.07
C GLU A 139 -17.49 -7.28 5.18
N THR A 140 -16.26 -7.60 5.61
CA THR A 140 -15.98 -8.54 6.70
C THR A 140 -16.06 -7.91 8.09
N LEU A 141 -16.14 -6.58 8.18
CA LEU A 141 -16.19 -5.85 9.45
C LEU A 141 -17.58 -5.88 10.08
N GLN A 142 -17.65 -5.61 11.38
CA GLN A 142 -18.92 -5.42 12.11
C GLN A 142 -19.70 -4.22 11.57
N ASP A 143 -21.04 -4.23 11.64
CA ASP A 143 -21.92 -3.26 10.97
C ASP A 143 -21.48 -1.79 11.10
N GLU A 144 -21.22 -1.31 12.32
CA GLU A 144 -20.80 0.09 12.54
C GLU A 144 -19.43 0.42 11.90
N ALA A 145 -18.47 -0.50 12.03
CA ALA A 145 -17.14 -0.36 11.45
C ALA A 145 -17.19 -0.48 9.92
N LYS A 146 -17.96 -1.41 9.40
CA LYS A 146 -18.23 -1.63 7.97
C LYS A 146 -18.80 -0.38 7.33
N GLU A 147 -19.89 0.16 7.86
CA GLU A 147 -20.52 1.38 7.32
C GLU A 147 -19.54 2.55 7.29
N ARG A 148 -18.76 2.73 8.36
CA ARG A 148 -17.76 3.80 8.46
C ARG A 148 -16.63 3.62 7.46
N VAL A 149 -16.06 2.43 7.37
CA VAL A 149 -14.95 2.13 6.44
C VAL A 149 -15.41 2.24 4.99
N LEU A 150 -16.56 1.68 4.62
CA LEU A 150 -17.13 1.81 3.27
C LEU A 150 -17.40 3.27 2.90
N ARG A 151 -17.90 4.07 3.86
CA ARG A 151 -18.09 5.51 3.65
C ARG A 151 -16.77 6.20 3.31
N TYR A 152 -15.69 5.90 4.03
CA TYR A 152 -14.37 6.47 3.78
C TYR A 152 -13.77 5.98 2.47
N ILE A 153 -13.86 4.68 2.16
CA ILE A 153 -13.45 4.14 0.85
C ILE A 153 -14.13 4.90 -0.29
N ASN A 154 -15.43 5.13 -0.21
CA ASN A 154 -16.17 5.90 -1.22
C ASN A 154 -15.72 7.38 -1.31
N ILE A 155 -15.26 7.99 -0.20
CA ILE A 155 -14.66 9.33 -0.24
C ILE A 155 -13.31 9.31 -0.98
N PHE A 156 -12.46 8.33 -0.69
CA PHE A 156 -11.16 8.17 -1.34
C PHE A 156 -11.30 7.80 -2.82
N GLU A 157 -12.21 6.89 -3.15
CA GLU A 157 -12.50 6.51 -4.53
C GLU A 157 -12.99 7.70 -5.35
N LYS A 158 -13.78 8.60 -4.75
CA LYS A 158 -14.21 9.87 -5.34
C LYS A 158 -13.14 10.96 -5.33
N HIS A 159 -12.01 10.73 -4.68
CA HIS A 159 -10.89 11.66 -4.70
C HIS A 159 -10.25 11.64 -6.09
N LYS A 160 -10.78 12.52 -6.94
CA LYS A 160 -10.38 12.72 -8.34
C LYS A 160 -10.50 11.50 -9.24
N SER A 161 -11.47 10.64 -8.95
CA SER A 161 -12.22 10.02 -10.04
C SER A 161 -13.21 11.04 -10.61
N LEU A 162 -13.39 10.99 -11.93
CA LEU A 162 -14.00 11.95 -12.88
C LEU A 162 -12.98 12.89 -13.55
N GLU A 163 -12.35 12.38 -14.61
CA GLU A 163 -12.51 13.06 -15.91
C GLU A 163 -13.89 12.69 -16.48
#